data_AF-A0A1B6FXJ5-F1
#
_entry.id   AF-A0A1B6FXJ5-F1
#
_cell.length_a   1.000
_cell.length_b   1.000
_cell.length_c   1.000
_cell.angle_alpha   90.00
_cell.angle_beta   90.00
_cell.angle_gamma   90.00
#
_symmetry.space_group_name_H-M   'P 1'
#
loop_
_entity.id
_entity.type
_entity.pdbx_description
1 polymer ?
#
loop_
_entity_poly.entity_id
_entity_poly.type
_entity_poly.pdbx_seq_one_letter_code
_entity_poly.pdbx_strand_id
1 'polypeptide(L)'
;MYLFLALIVSILYYKMGQDGSKTIFNFGFLFTCIMVFLYVPLLPILLYFPSQVQLLKREHFNQWYNLRAYFCALSVANVPAHLLLGTMFLTITYVMTAQPLELQRMLMFYTICLLTALASESFGLMVSSTLNIVNGMFVGPATVVPFMLLSVQGLGHGLDSVPLVTQFAMRFSYLRYGL
;
A
#
# COMPACT_ATOMS: atom_id res chain seq x y z
N MET A 1 -3.18 -8.99 -13.10
CA MET A 1 -2.14 -8.91 -12.06
C MET A 1 -2.67 -9.29 -10.67
N TYR A 2 -3.70 -8.61 -10.15
CA TYR A 2 -4.28 -8.90 -8.83
C TYR A 2 -4.67 -10.38 -8.63
N LEU A 3 -5.32 -11.02 -9.61
CA LEU A 3 -5.62 -12.46 -9.56
C LEU A 3 -4.39 -13.35 -9.39
N PHE A 4 -3.34 -13.09 -10.18
CA PHE A 4 -2.10 -13.85 -10.13
C PHE A 4 -1.40 -13.69 -8.78
N LEU A 5 -1.32 -12.46 -8.28
CA LEU A 5 -0.73 -12.15 -6.99
C LEU A 5 -1.55 -12.73 -5.83
N ALA A 6 -2.89 -12.70 -5.93
CA ALA A 6 -3.79 -13.31 -4.97
C ALA A 6 -3.52 -14.81 -4.86
N LEU A 7 -3.40 -15.51 -6.00
CA LEU A 7 -3.10 -16.94 -6.01
C LEU A 7 -1.73 -17.24 -5.39
N ILE A 8 -0.69 -16.50 -5.75
CA ILE A 8 0.66 -16.70 -5.19
C ILE A 8 0.66 -16.53 -3.68
N VAL A 9 0.12 -15.40 -3.17
CA VAL A 9 0.09 -15.12 -1.74
C VAL A 9 -0.76 -16.15 -1.00
N SER A 10 -1.89 -16.55 -1.59
CA SER A 10 -2.78 -17.56 -1.01
C SER A 10 -2.13 -18.94 -0.90
N ILE A 11 -1.37 -19.35 -1.90
CA ILE A 11 -0.66 -20.63 -1.92
C ILE A 11 0.45 -20.63 -0.87
N LEU A 12 1.17 -19.50 -0.72
CA LEU A 12 2.25 -19.36 0.25
C LEU A 12 1.77 -19.51 1.70
N TYR A 13 0.58 -18.99 2.02
CA TYR A 13 -0.01 -18.98 3.36
C TYR A 13 -1.20 -19.96 3.52
N TYR A 14 -1.22 -21.02 2.70
CA TYR A 14 -2.36 -21.94 2.63
C TYR A 14 -2.72 -22.55 4.00
N LYS A 15 -3.98 -22.36 4.43
CA LYS A 15 -4.56 -22.87 5.69
C LYS A 15 -3.76 -22.55 6.97
N MET A 16 -3.07 -21.41 7.02
CA MET A 16 -2.32 -21.01 8.22
C MET A 16 -3.15 -20.19 9.24
N GLY A 17 -4.33 -19.69 8.85
CA GLY A 17 -5.14 -18.77 9.66
C GLY A 17 -5.66 -19.34 10.98
N GLN A 18 -6.13 -20.59 11.00
CA GLN A 18 -6.73 -21.21 12.20
C GLN A 18 -5.71 -21.84 13.15
N ASP A 19 -4.44 -21.91 12.76
CA ASP A 19 -3.40 -22.60 13.52
C ASP A 19 -2.69 -21.62 14.47
N GLY A 20 -3.02 -21.68 15.76
CA GLY A 20 -2.44 -20.82 16.79
C GLY A 20 -0.93 -21.05 17.00
N SER A 21 -0.36 -22.14 16.48
CA SER A 21 1.10 -22.35 16.49
C SER A 21 1.82 -21.51 15.42
N LYS A 22 1.09 -21.01 14.42
CA LYS A 22 1.61 -20.28 13.24
C LYS A 22 1.34 -18.78 13.30
N THR A 23 1.29 -18.20 14.50
CA THR A 23 1.04 -16.76 14.71
C THR A 23 2.01 -15.85 13.95
N ILE A 24 3.30 -16.22 13.89
CA ILE A 24 4.33 -15.49 13.12
C ILE A 24 4.01 -15.50 11.62
N PHE A 25 3.47 -16.60 11.09
CA PHE A 25 3.08 -16.68 9.67
C PHE A 25 1.82 -15.87 9.38
N ASN A 26 0.86 -15.82 10.31
CA ASN A 26 -0.30 -14.93 10.18
C ASN A 26 0.12 -13.46 10.16
N PHE A 27 1.07 -13.06 11.02
CA PHE A 27 1.66 -11.73 10.93
C PHE A 27 2.35 -11.50 9.57
N GLY A 28 3.13 -12.47 9.09
CA GLY A 28 3.76 -12.40 7.77
C GLY A 28 2.75 -12.29 6.63
N PHE A 29 1.58 -12.92 6.74
CA PHE A 29 0.49 -12.79 5.79
C PHE A 29 -0.07 -11.36 5.76
N LEU A 30 -0.42 -10.78 6.92
CA LEU A 30 -0.91 -9.39 6.99
C LEU A 30 0.12 -8.42 6.39
N PHE A 31 1.39 -8.59 6.77
CA PHE A 31 2.48 -7.79 6.25
C PHE A 31 2.61 -7.90 4.72
N THR A 32 2.56 -9.12 4.19
CA THR A 32 2.63 -9.36 2.74
C THR A 32 1.46 -8.70 2.03
N CYS A 33 0.24 -8.79 2.55
CA CYS A 33 -0.92 -8.11 1.99
C CYS A 33 -0.72 -6.59 1.95
N ILE A 34 -0.27 -5.96 3.05
CA ILE A 34 0.02 -4.53 3.09
C ILE A 34 1.09 -4.15 2.05
N MET A 35 2.14 -4.96 1.89
CA MET A 35 3.16 -4.74 0.86
C MET A 35 2.61 -4.83 -0.56
N VAL A 36 1.67 -5.74 -0.81
CA VAL A 36 0.97 -5.80 -2.10
C VAL A 36 0.18 -4.52 -2.35
N PHE A 37 -0.62 -4.08 -1.37
CA PHE A 37 -1.39 -2.83 -1.49
C PHE A 37 -0.52 -1.57 -1.51
N LEU A 38 0.75 -1.68 -1.13
CA LEU A 38 1.75 -0.63 -1.28
C LEU A 38 2.32 -0.56 -2.71
N TYR A 39 2.93 -1.64 -3.19
CA TYR A 39 3.69 -1.61 -4.45
C TYR A 39 2.81 -1.60 -5.70
N VAL A 40 1.65 -2.27 -5.65
CA VAL A 40 0.78 -2.39 -6.81
C VAL A 40 0.25 -1.04 -7.32
N PRO A 41 -0.27 -0.12 -6.48
CA PRO A 41 -0.64 1.22 -6.94
C PRO A 41 0.58 2.13 -7.19
N LEU A 42 1.65 1.99 -6.39
CA LEU A 42 2.81 2.88 -6.44
C LEU A 42 3.58 2.80 -7.77
N LEU A 43 3.93 1.58 -8.21
CA LEU A 43 4.85 1.40 -9.34
C LEU A 43 4.30 1.91 -10.68
N PRO A 44 3.03 1.67 -11.06
CA PRO A 44 2.46 2.23 -12.29
C PRO A 44 2.48 3.77 -12.29
N ILE A 45 2.20 4.40 -11.15
CA ILE A 45 2.18 5.87 -11.05
C ILE A 45 3.58 6.44 -11.31
N LEU A 46 4.61 5.84 -10.72
CA LEU A 46 6.00 6.24 -10.93
C LEU A 46 6.44 6.13 -12.40
N LEU A 47 5.88 5.17 -13.13
CA LEU A 47 6.20 4.96 -14.55
C LEU A 47 5.47 5.97 -15.45
N TYR A 48 4.16 6.16 -15.25
CA TYR A 48 3.30 6.89 -16.18
C TYR A 48 3.17 8.39 -15.85
N PHE A 49 3.00 8.74 -14.58
CA PHE A 49 2.67 10.11 -14.17
C PHE A 49 3.73 11.16 -14.54
N PRO A 50 5.06 10.91 -14.44
CA PRO A 50 6.05 11.93 -14.78
C PRO A 50 5.96 12.41 -16.23
N SER A 51 5.51 11.54 -17.15
CA SER A 51 5.27 11.91 -18.56
C SER A 51 4.08 12.87 -18.72
N GLN A 52 3.07 12.76 -17.86
CA GLN A 52 1.86 13.58 -17.87
C GLN A 52 2.07 14.95 -17.24
N VAL A 53 3.07 15.12 -16.37
CA VAL A 53 3.36 16.39 -15.67
C VAL A 53 3.58 17.55 -16.64
N GLN A 54 4.22 17.32 -17.80
CA GLN A 54 4.47 18.39 -18.78
C GLN A 54 3.18 18.86 -19.47
N LEU A 55 2.25 17.94 -19.73
CA LEU A 55 0.91 18.26 -20.23
C LEU A 55 0.12 19.04 -19.17
N LEU A 56 0.11 18.54 -17.93
CA LEU A 56 -0.56 19.19 -16.79
C LEU A 56 -0.08 20.63 -16.58
N LYS A 57 1.23 20.88 -16.69
CA LYS A 57 1.80 22.24 -16.60
C LYS A 57 1.25 23.17 -17.69
N ARG A 58 1.13 22.68 -18.93
CA ARG A 58 0.59 23.48 -20.04
C ARG A 58 -0.90 23.78 -19.85
N GLU A 59 -1.68 22.78 -19.46
CA GLU A 59 -3.12 22.93 -19.23
C GLU A 59 -3.44 23.85 -18.05
N HIS A 60 -2.65 23.76 -16.98
CA HIS A 60 -2.78 24.67 -15.84
C HIS A 60 -2.35 26.10 -16.18
N PHE A 61 -1.26 26.28 -16.93
CA PHE A 61 -0.83 27.61 -17.38
C PHE A 61 -1.87 28.26 -18.31
N ASN A 62 -2.56 27.46 -19.12
CA ASN A 62 -3.66 27.90 -19.96
C ASN A 62 -5.00 28.06 -19.19
N GLN A 63 -4.99 27.92 -17.87
CA GLN A 63 -6.15 28.08 -16.98
C GLN A 63 -7.37 27.22 -17.35
N TRP A 64 -7.16 26.04 -17.93
CA TRP A 64 -8.26 25.12 -18.24
C TRP A 64 -8.93 24.57 -16.98
N TYR A 65 -8.15 24.34 -15.93
CA TYR A 65 -8.65 23.91 -14.63
C TYR A 65 -7.60 24.13 -13.51
N ASN A 66 -8.09 24.13 -12.27
CA ASN A 66 -7.25 24.23 -11.07
C ASN A 66 -6.58 22.88 -10.74
N LEU A 67 -5.34 22.91 -10.24
CA LEU A 67 -4.62 21.70 -9.82
C LEU A 67 -5.38 20.87 -8.78
N ARG A 68 -6.08 21.53 -7.85
CA ARG A 68 -6.90 20.85 -6.83
C ARG A 68 -8.03 20.03 -7.43
N ALA A 69 -8.68 20.53 -8.48
CA ALA A 69 -9.76 19.84 -9.15
C ALA A 69 -9.24 18.60 -9.90
N TYR A 70 -8.06 18.72 -10.53
CA TYR A 70 -7.39 17.60 -11.19
C TYR A 70 -7.06 16.46 -10.23
N PHE A 71 -6.37 16.74 -9.12
CA PHE A 71 -6.01 15.70 -8.16
C PHE A 71 -7.24 15.10 -7.47
N CYS A 72 -8.27 15.90 -7.18
CA CYS A 72 -9.53 15.39 -6.64
C CYS A 72 -10.22 14.43 -7.63
N ALA A 73 -10.33 14.84 -8.90
CA ALA A 73 -10.92 14.00 -9.94
C ALA A 73 -10.12 12.71 -10.15
N LEU A 74 -8.79 12.79 -10.15
CA LEU A 74 -7.91 11.63 -10.29
C LEU A 74 -8.12 10.62 -9.16
N SER A 75 -8.10 11.07 -7.89
CA SER A 75 -8.35 10.20 -6.74
C SER A 75 -9.74 9.58 -6.78
N VAL A 76 -10.78 10.36 -7.08
CA VAL A 76 -12.16 9.85 -7.17
C VAL A 76 -12.32 8.83 -8.30
N ALA A 77 -11.64 9.03 -9.44
CA ALA A 77 -11.69 8.11 -10.56
C ALA A 77 -11.01 6.76 -10.25
N ASN A 78 -9.97 6.75 -9.42
CA ASN A 78 -9.22 5.53 -9.10
C ASN A 78 -9.84 4.72 -7.94
N VAL A 79 -10.59 5.35 -7.04
CA VAL A 79 -11.26 4.68 -5.90
C VAL A 79 -12.10 3.46 -6.33
N PRO A 80 -12.98 3.52 -7.35
CA PRO A 80 -13.76 2.35 -7.79
C PRO A 80 -12.89 1.17 -8.23
N ALA A 81 -11.79 1.45 -8.94
CA ALA A 81 -10.86 0.42 -9.39
C ALA A 81 -10.13 -0.25 -8.21
N HIS A 82 -9.68 0.56 -7.23
CA HIS A 82 -9.07 0.04 -6.00
C HIS A 82 -10.04 -0.80 -5.18
N LEU A 83 -11.30 -0.36 -5.06
CA LEU A 83 -12.33 -1.11 -4.36
C LEU A 83 -12.57 -2.47 -5.03
N LEU A 84 -12.89 -2.50 -6.32
CA LEU A 84 -13.23 -3.74 -7.02
C LEU A 84 -12.06 -4.73 -7.05
N LEU A 85 -10.88 -4.29 -7.47
CA LEU A 85 -9.71 -5.15 -7.61
C LEU A 85 -9.13 -5.54 -6.25
N GLY A 86 -9.15 -4.61 -5.29
CA GLY A 86 -8.69 -4.84 -3.93
C GLY A 86 -9.57 -5.85 -3.20
N THR A 87 -10.90 -5.69 -3.22
CA THR A 87 -11.82 -6.65 -2.60
C THR A 87 -11.73 -8.02 -3.26
N MET A 88 -11.53 -8.08 -4.58
CA MET A 88 -11.31 -9.35 -5.27
C MET A 88 -10.05 -10.07 -4.77
N PHE A 89 -8.92 -9.35 -4.65
CA PHE A 89 -7.69 -9.93 -4.13
C PHE A 89 -7.85 -10.40 -2.67
N LEU A 90 -8.49 -9.58 -1.85
CA LEU A 90 -8.67 -9.85 -0.41
C LEU A 90 -9.62 -11.03 -0.16
N THR A 91 -10.71 -11.14 -0.92
CA THR A 91 -11.65 -12.28 -0.79
C THR A 91 -10.99 -13.62 -1.10
N ILE A 92 -10.23 -13.69 -2.19
CA ILE A 92 -9.49 -14.91 -2.57
C ILE A 92 -8.48 -15.28 -1.48
N THR A 93 -7.63 -14.33 -1.08
CA THR A 93 -6.57 -14.57 -0.09
C THR A 93 -7.12 -14.91 1.29
N TYR A 94 -8.19 -14.25 1.74
CA TYR A 94 -8.79 -14.49 3.05
C TYR A 94 -9.38 -15.90 3.17
N VAL A 95 -10.08 -16.36 2.13
CA VAL A 95 -10.70 -17.69 2.09
C VAL A 95 -9.64 -18.79 2.00
N MET A 96 -8.64 -18.65 1.12
CA MET A 96 -7.63 -19.68 0.91
C MET A 96 -6.66 -19.85 2.09
N THR A 97 -6.38 -18.77 2.81
CA THR A 97 -5.51 -18.81 4.01
C THR A 97 -6.25 -19.28 5.26
N ALA A 98 -7.57 -19.54 5.16
CA ALA A 98 -8.44 -19.98 6.26
C ALA A 98 -8.43 -19.01 7.45
N GLN A 99 -8.47 -17.70 7.18
CA GLN A 99 -8.65 -16.69 8.23
C GLN A 99 -10.06 -16.80 8.85
N PRO A 100 -10.25 -16.34 10.10
CA PRO A 100 -11.54 -16.47 10.80
C PRO A 100 -12.65 -15.72 10.05
N LEU A 101 -13.71 -16.42 9.63
CA LEU A 101 -14.81 -15.86 8.82
C LEU A 101 -15.79 -14.98 9.63
N GLU A 102 -15.25 -14.05 10.41
CA GLU A 102 -16.02 -13.04 11.13
C GLU A 102 -16.11 -11.76 10.29
N LEU A 103 -17.32 -11.35 9.93
CA LEU A 103 -17.56 -10.20 9.05
C LEU A 103 -16.90 -8.91 9.56
N GLN A 104 -16.94 -8.67 10.88
CA GLN A 104 -16.31 -7.50 11.48
C GLN A 104 -14.79 -7.48 11.26
N ARG A 105 -14.10 -8.61 11.49
CA ARG A 105 -12.64 -8.72 11.32
C ARG A 105 -12.24 -8.60 9.85
N MET A 106 -13.01 -9.24 8.98
CA MET A 106 -12.81 -9.17 7.54
C MET A 106 -12.95 -7.73 7.02
N LEU A 107 -14.00 -7.01 7.43
CA LEU A 107 -14.20 -5.62 7.04
C LEU A 107 -13.09 -4.71 7.54
N MET A 108 -12.65 -4.85 8.81
CA MET A 108 -11.51 -4.09 9.33
C MET A 108 -10.26 -4.31 8.47
N PHE A 109 -9.91 -5.56 8.19
CA PHE A 109 -8.77 -5.90 7.33
C PHE A 109 -8.90 -5.28 5.93
N TYR A 110 -10.09 -5.34 5.33
CA TYR A 110 -10.30 -4.82 3.98
C TYR A 110 -10.14 -3.31 3.94
N THR A 111 -10.71 -2.60 4.93
CA THR A 111 -10.61 -1.15 5.01
C THR A 111 -9.16 -0.69 5.19
N ILE A 112 -8.37 -1.38 6.02
CA ILE A 112 -6.95 -1.05 6.23
C ILE A 112 -6.15 -1.22 4.93
N CYS A 113 -6.33 -2.35 4.22
CA CYS A 113 -5.63 -2.58 2.96
C CYS A 113 -6.01 -1.56 1.88
N LEU A 114 -7.29 -1.21 1.77
CA LEU A 114 -7.77 -0.22 0.80
C LEU A 114 -7.25 1.18 1.12
N LEU A 115 -7.26 1.59 2.39
CA LEU A 115 -6.67 2.86 2.83
C LEU A 115 -5.16 2.91 2.55
N THR A 116 -4.46 1.80 2.75
CA THR A 116 -3.04 1.68 2.42
C THR A 116 -2.78 1.89 0.94
N ALA A 117 -3.63 1.35 0.06
CA ALA A 117 -3.50 1.58 -1.38
C ALA A 117 -3.67 3.05 -1.76
N LEU A 118 -4.68 3.74 -1.20
CA LEU A 118 -4.90 5.17 -1.47
C LEU A 118 -3.75 6.04 -0.95
N ALA A 119 -3.19 5.70 0.23
CA ALA A 119 -2.01 6.37 0.76
C ALA A 119 -0.77 6.15 -0.12
N SER A 120 -0.60 4.93 -0.64
CA SER A 120 0.51 4.54 -1.51
C SER A 120 0.44 5.20 -2.88
N GLU A 121 -0.77 5.32 -3.44
CA GLU A 121 -1.04 6.09 -4.65
C GLU A 121 -0.65 7.57 -4.45
N SER A 122 -1.10 8.17 -3.36
CA SER A 122 -0.80 9.58 -3.04
C SER A 122 0.71 9.81 -2.88
N PHE A 123 1.41 8.88 -2.22
CA PHE A 123 2.86 8.92 -2.11
C PHE A 123 3.54 8.78 -3.49
N GLY A 124 3.04 7.88 -4.34
CA GLY A 124 3.51 7.72 -5.71
C GLY A 124 3.37 9.00 -6.54
N LEU A 125 2.22 9.68 -6.44
CA LEU A 125 1.96 10.95 -7.12
C LEU A 125 2.92 12.05 -6.64
N MET A 126 3.19 12.12 -5.33
CA MET A 126 4.17 13.06 -4.77
C MET A 126 5.56 12.85 -5.37
N VAL A 127 6.07 11.61 -5.38
CA VAL A 127 7.41 11.31 -5.91
C VAL A 127 7.48 11.53 -7.43
N SER A 128 6.47 11.05 -8.16
CA SER A 128 6.43 11.17 -9.63
C SER A 128 6.21 12.59 -10.14
N SER A 129 5.61 13.47 -9.36
CA SER A 129 5.45 14.90 -9.72
C SER A 129 6.77 15.68 -9.70
N THR A 130 7.75 15.21 -8.92
CA THR A 130 9.02 15.92 -8.68
C THR A 130 10.19 15.36 -9.49
N LEU A 131 10.15 14.06 -9.80
CA LEU A 131 11.25 13.35 -10.45
C LEU A 131 10.93 12.92 -11.88
N ASN A 132 11.96 12.76 -12.71
CA ASN A 132 11.85 12.11 -14.01
C ASN A 132 11.59 10.61 -13.86
N ILE A 133 11.06 9.96 -14.91
CA ILE A 133 10.68 8.52 -14.91
C ILE A 133 11.79 7.63 -14.34
N VAL A 134 13.02 7.77 -14.84
CA VAL A 134 14.16 6.95 -14.39
C VAL A 134 14.40 7.13 -12.90
N ASN A 135 14.53 8.37 -12.43
CA ASN A 135 14.82 8.67 -11.03
C ASN A 135 13.65 8.30 -10.11
N GLY A 136 12.41 8.51 -10.56
CA GLY A 136 11.20 8.16 -9.81
C GLY A 136 11.08 6.66 -9.57
N MET A 137 11.40 5.84 -10.57
CA MET A 137 11.39 4.38 -10.46
C MET A 137 12.44 3.84 -9.48
N PHE A 138 13.56 4.53 -9.27
CA PHE A 138 14.55 4.16 -8.26
C PHE A 138 14.22 4.74 -6.88
N VAL A 139 13.93 6.03 -6.80
CA VAL A 139 13.70 6.75 -5.53
C VAL A 139 12.40 6.33 -4.86
N GLY A 140 11.34 6.04 -5.61
CA GLY A 140 10.06 5.63 -5.06
C GLY A 140 10.19 4.37 -4.18
N PRO A 141 10.63 3.23 -4.72
CA PRO A 141 10.90 2.05 -3.92
C PRO A 141 11.97 2.28 -2.84
N ALA A 142 13.06 2.98 -3.15
CA ALA A 142 14.14 3.23 -2.20
C ALA A 142 13.69 4.05 -0.97
N THR A 143 12.69 4.91 -1.10
CA THR A 143 12.12 5.69 0.02
C THR A 143 11.08 4.91 0.82
N VAL A 144 10.35 4.00 0.17
CA VAL A 144 9.32 3.17 0.81
C VAL A 144 9.94 2.02 1.62
N VAL A 145 11.08 1.48 1.20
CA VAL A 145 11.77 0.39 1.93
C VAL A 145 12.11 0.77 3.39
N PRO A 146 12.68 1.96 3.69
CA PRO A 146 12.84 2.41 5.06
C PRO A 146 11.52 2.48 5.85
N PHE A 147 10.43 2.96 5.24
CA PHE A 147 9.12 2.99 5.91
C PHE A 147 8.59 1.58 6.22
N MET A 148 8.87 0.62 5.35
CA MET A 148 8.57 -0.80 5.58
C MET A 148 9.44 -1.39 6.71
N LEU A 149 10.73 -1.08 6.77
CA LEU A 149 11.60 -1.58 7.84
C LEU A 149 11.21 -1.00 9.21
N LEU A 150 10.91 0.31 9.25
CA LEU A 150 10.46 1.00 10.46
C LEU A 150 9.09 0.48 10.94
N SER A 151 8.25 -0.07 10.05
CA SER A 151 6.95 -0.58 10.48
C SER A 151 7.07 -1.88 11.30
N VAL A 152 8.06 -2.72 11.02
CA VAL A 152 8.28 -4.01 11.70
C VAL A 152 9.17 -3.86 12.96
N GLN A 153 9.94 -2.78 13.06
CA GLN A 153 10.86 -2.60 14.17
C GLN A 153 10.14 -2.50 15.53
N GLY A 154 10.65 -3.23 16.53
CA GLY A 154 10.09 -3.30 17.88
C GLY A 154 8.93 -4.28 18.05
N LEU A 155 8.54 -5.00 16.99
CA LEU A 155 7.53 -6.06 17.08
C LEU A 155 8.10 -7.27 17.85
N GLY A 156 7.45 -7.67 18.95
CA GLY A 156 7.84 -8.83 19.78
C GLY A 156 8.73 -8.52 21.00
N HIS A 157 9.56 -7.46 20.96
CA HIS A 157 10.47 -7.10 22.06
C HIS A 157 10.06 -5.82 22.82
N GLY A 158 8.97 -5.16 22.41
CA GLY A 158 8.48 -3.93 23.04
C GLY A 158 9.24 -2.67 22.61
N LEU A 159 8.62 -1.50 22.80
CA LEU A 159 9.15 -0.19 22.40
C LEU A 159 10.39 0.22 23.22
N ASP A 160 10.55 -0.33 24.43
CA ASP A 160 11.64 0.02 25.36
C ASP A 160 13.02 -0.37 24.84
N SER A 161 13.08 -1.36 23.95
CA SER A 161 14.30 -1.82 23.29
C SER A 161 14.77 -0.92 22.14
N VAL A 162 13.91 -0.01 21.66
CA VAL A 162 14.15 0.79 20.46
C VAL A 162 14.61 2.20 20.83
N PRO A 163 15.70 2.74 20.22
CA PRO A 163 16.15 4.11 20.48
C PRO A 163 15.07 5.16 20.18
N LEU A 164 15.02 6.23 20.98
CA LEU A 164 14.01 7.30 20.87
C LEU A 164 13.94 7.94 19.47
N VAL A 165 15.09 8.11 18.80
CA VAL A 165 15.15 8.66 17.43
C VAL A 165 14.39 7.76 16.46
N THR A 166 14.57 6.45 16.57
CA THR A 166 13.87 5.47 15.74
C THR A 166 12.39 5.41 16.11
N GLN A 167 12.04 5.53 17.39
CA GLN A 167 10.64 5.65 17.82
C GLN A 167 9.92 6.85 17.20
N PHE A 168 10.61 7.98 17.11
CA PHE A 168 10.09 9.15 16.41
C PHE A 168 9.91 8.88 14.91
N ALA A 169 10.91 8.28 14.26
CA ALA A 169 10.84 7.92 12.84
C ALA A 169 9.71 6.91 12.53
N MET A 170 9.45 5.95 13.43
CA MET A 170 8.38 4.96 13.28
C MET A 170 6.99 5.60 13.16
N ARG A 171 6.76 6.77 13.78
CA ARG A 171 5.47 7.49 13.70
C ARG A 171 5.19 8.08 12.33
N PHE A 172 6.20 8.27 11.48
CA PHE A 172 6.02 8.75 10.11
C PHE A 172 5.61 7.65 9.13
N SER A 173 5.79 6.37 9.50
CA SER A 173 5.43 5.26 8.62
C SER A 173 3.93 4.97 8.70
N TYR A 174 3.18 5.32 7.66
CA TYR A 174 1.77 4.93 7.55
C TYR A 174 1.59 3.41 7.50
N LEU A 175 2.60 2.67 7.01
CA LEU A 175 2.62 1.22 6.96
C LEU A 175 2.62 0.60 8.37
N ARG A 176 3.16 1.31 9.37
CA ARG A 176 3.09 0.88 10.77
C ARG A 176 1.67 0.94 11.32
N TYR A 177 0.88 1.93 10.92
CA TYR A 177 -0.51 2.04 11.33
C TYR A 177 -1.43 1.06 10.60
N GLY A 178 -0.98 0.50 9.47
CA GLY A 178 -1.68 -0.57 8.76
C GLY A 178 -1.43 -1.96 9.34
N LEU A 179 -0.34 -2.16 10.09
CA LEU A 179 0.04 -3.41 10.76
C LEU A 179 -0.51 -3.47 12.19
#